data_AF-A0A849HED1-F1
#
_entry.id   AF-A0A849HED1-F1
#
_cell.length_a   1.000
_cell.length_b   1.000
_cell.length_c   1.000
_cell.angle_alpha   90.00
_cell.angle_beta   90.00
_cell.angle_gamma   90.00
#
_symmetry.space_group_name_H-M   'P 1'
#
loop_
_entity.id
_entity.type
_entity.pdbx_description
1 polymer ?
#
loop_
_entity_poly.entity_id
_entity_poly.type
_entity_poly.pdbx_seq_one_letter_code
_entity_poly.pdbx_strand_id
1 'polypeptide(L)'
;MPDLPAPAAQAWDAIDRRDWADLRPLLHPYLHWHDRDVALRGRSHVMAHLADHPTPRPPDEVEVRDGQVYRWVRRLLPRPGVRNR
;
A
#
# COMPACT_ATOMS: atom_id res chain seq x y z
N MET A 1 7.19 -13.43 0.64
CA MET A 1 6.31 -12.27 0.41
C MET A 1 4.96 -12.61 1.02
N PRO A 2 4.26 -11.71 1.73
CA PRO A 2 2.89 -11.99 2.17
C PRO A 2 2.03 -12.45 0.99
N ASP A 3 1.07 -13.34 1.24
CA ASP A 3 0.09 -13.77 0.24
C ASP A 3 -0.87 -12.61 -0.02
N LEU A 4 -0.48 -11.73 -0.95
CA LEU A 4 -1.26 -10.58 -1.35
C LEU A 4 -2.19 -10.96 -2.50
N PRO A 5 -3.43 -10.45 -2.54
CA PRO A 5 -4.28 -10.64 -3.71
C PRO A 5 -3.58 -10.06 -4.96
N ALA A 6 -3.80 -10.69 -6.11
CA ALA A 6 -3.10 -10.36 -7.37
C ALA A 6 -2.92 -8.85 -7.68
N PRO A 7 -3.96 -8.00 -7.63
CA PRO A 7 -3.78 -6.57 -7.91
C PRO A 7 -2.91 -5.85 -6.87
N ALA A 8 -2.85 -6.34 -5.63
CA ALA A 8 -2.00 -5.77 -4.59
C ALA A 8 -0.53 -6.16 -4.78
N ALA A 9 -0.26 -7.41 -5.19
CA ALA A 9 1.08 -7.85 -5.57
C ALA A 9 1.58 -7.07 -6.81
N GLN A 10 0.74 -6.92 -7.83
CA GLN A 10 1.06 -6.13 -9.02
C GLN A 10 1.30 -4.65 -8.68
N ALA A 11 0.47 -4.07 -7.80
CA ALA A 11 0.65 -2.69 -7.35
C ALA A 11 1.97 -2.52 -6.59
N TRP A 12 2.30 -3.48 -5.72
CA TRP A 12 3.59 -3.52 -5.02
C TRP A 12 4.77 -3.52 -6.01
N ASP A 13 4.75 -4.42 -7.00
CA ASP A 13 5.80 -4.52 -8.02
C ASP A 13 5.87 -3.26 -8.91
N ALA A 14 4.74 -2.64 -9.22
CA ALA A 14 4.70 -1.38 -9.96
C ALA A 14 5.31 -0.23 -9.15
N ILE A 15 5.04 -0.16 -7.83
CA ILE A 15 5.65 0.87 -6.97
C ILE A 15 7.16 0.66 -6.84
N ASP A 16 7.61 -0.59 -6.65
CA ASP A 16 9.04 -0.92 -6.56
C ASP A 16 9.80 -0.51 -7.83
N ARG A 17 9.19 -0.73 -9.00
CA ARG A 17 9.72 -0.32 -10.30
C ARG A 17 9.47 1.15 -10.64
N ARG A 18 8.75 1.90 -9.79
CA ARG A 18 8.28 3.28 -10.02
C ARG A 18 7.49 3.45 -11.32
N ASP A 19 6.76 2.40 -11.71
CA ASP A 19 5.91 2.40 -12.88
C ASP A 19 4.52 2.94 -12.53
N TRP A 20 4.39 4.27 -12.59
CA TRP A 20 3.16 4.97 -12.24
C TRP A 20 2.03 4.73 -13.25
N ALA A 21 2.38 4.40 -14.50
CA ALA A 21 1.40 4.12 -15.54
C ALA A 21 0.71 2.78 -15.25
N ASP A 22 1.49 1.76 -14.90
CA ASP A 22 0.99 0.43 -14.52
C ASP A 22 0.33 0.42 -13.13
N LEU A 23 0.77 1.28 -12.21
CA LEU A 23 0.17 1.39 -10.88
C LEU A 23 -1.26 1.97 -10.93
N ARG A 24 -1.47 3.04 -11.70
CA ARG A 24 -2.72 3.80 -11.72
C ARG A 24 -4.00 2.96 -11.94
N PRO A 25 -4.06 2.00 -12.87
CA PRO A 25 -5.26 1.18 -13.08
C PRO A 25 -5.49 0.15 -11.97
N LEU A 26 -4.49 -0.16 -11.14
CA LEU A 26 -4.61 -1.11 -10.03
C LEU A 26 -5.17 -0.46 -8.76
N LEU A 27 -5.19 0.87 -8.68
CA LEU A 27 -5.64 1.62 -7.52
C LEU A 27 -7.07 2.13 -7.71
N HIS A 28 -7.94 1.79 -6.77
CA HIS A 28 -9.32 2.24 -6.80
C HIS A 28 -9.41 3.78 -6.68
N PRO A 29 -10.33 4.46 -7.39
CA PRO A 29 -10.46 5.92 -7.30
C PRO A 29 -10.63 6.44 -5.87
N TYR A 30 -11.37 5.69 -5.04
CA TYR A 30 -11.62 5.97 -3.62
C TYR A 30 -10.70 5.20 -2.65
N LEU A 31 -9.47 4.88 -3.07
CA LEU A 31 -8.50 4.16 -2.25
C LEU A 31 -8.32 4.78 -0.86
N HIS A 32 -8.36 3.94 0.17
CA HIS A 32 -7.96 4.26 1.53
C HIS A 32 -6.55 3.72 1.79
N TRP A 33 -5.57 4.61 1.87
CA TRP A 33 -4.18 4.26 2.15
C TRP A 33 -3.83 4.64 3.58
N HIS A 34 -3.39 3.68 4.36
CA HIS A 34 -2.89 3.88 5.70
C HIS A 34 -1.52 3.24 5.80
N ASP A 35 -0.50 4.06 5.97
CA ASP A 35 0.85 3.61 6.20
C ASP A 35 1.42 4.26 7.47
N ARG A 36 1.43 3.49 8.57
CA ARG A 36 1.86 3.94 9.90
C ARG A 36 1.11 5.22 10.30
N ASP A 37 1.78 6.36 10.22
CA ASP A 37 1.23 7.67 10.61
C ASP A 37 0.66 8.44 9.40
N VAL A 38 0.81 7.90 8.18
CA VAL A 38 0.32 8.50 6.94
C VAL A 38 -1.04 7.91 6.57
N ALA A 39 -2.08 8.74 6.62
CA ALA A 39 -3.41 8.38 6.16
C ALA A 39 -3.81 9.24 4.95
N LEU A 40 -4.00 8.61 3.79
CA LEU A 40 -4.40 9.27 2.54
C LEU A 40 -5.69 8.67 2.00
N ARG A 41 -6.46 9.52 1.32
CA ARG A 41 -7.68 9.11 0.62
C ARG A 41 -7.63 9.55 -0.83
N GLY A 42 -8.08 8.64 -1.69
CA GLY A 42 -8.17 8.84 -3.12
C GLY A 42 -6.88 8.52 -3.86
N ARG A 43 -7.02 7.93 -5.04
CA ARG A 43 -5.90 7.50 -5.88
C ARG A 43 -4.89 8.62 -6.14
N SER A 44 -5.36 9.82 -6.49
CA SER A 44 -4.46 10.93 -6.88
C SER A 44 -3.52 11.36 -5.75
N HIS A 45 -4.02 11.45 -4.50
CA HIS A 45 -3.19 11.81 -3.36
C HIS A 45 -2.17 10.72 -3.02
N VAL A 46 -2.58 9.45 -3.14
CA VAL A 46 -1.67 8.32 -2.93
C VAL A 46 -0.57 8.31 -3.99
N MET A 47 -0.92 8.49 -5.27
CA MET A 47 0.07 8.54 -6.35
C MET A 47 1.06 9.70 -6.19
N ALA A 48 0.57 10.91 -5.83
CA ALA A 48 1.44 12.05 -5.55
C ALA A 48 2.39 11.75 -4.39
N HIS A 49 1.88 11.19 -3.29
CA HIS A 49 2.70 10.82 -2.14
C HIS A 49 3.77 9.76 -2.49
N LEU A 50 3.42 8.74 -3.27
CA LEU A 50 4.35 7.68 -3.68
C LEU A 50 5.41 8.18 -4.68
N ALA A 51 5.06 9.14 -5.54
CA ALA A 51 6.02 9.77 -6.43
C ALA A 51 7.09 10.54 -5.64
N ASP A 52 6.69 11.24 -4.57
CA ASP A 52 7.61 11.95 -3.68
C ASP A 52 8.37 11.01 -2.72
N HIS A 53 7.72 9.93 -2.27
CA HIS A 53 8.24 8.98 -1.28
C HIS A 53 8.07 7.51 -1.74
N PRO A 54 8.89 7.01 -2.67
CA PRO A 54 8.68 5.71 -3.33
C PRO A 54 9.15 4.51 -2.49
N THR A 55 8.93 4.53 -1.18
CA THR A 55 9.36 3.46 -0.27
C THR A 55 8.21 2.90 0.57
N PRO A 56 7.11 2.42 -0.05
CA PRO A 56 6.17 1.63 0.71
C PRO A 56 6.89 0.36 1.19
N ARG A 57 6.34 -0.25 2.24
CA ARG A 57 6.66 -1.63 2.66
C ARG A 57 5.39 -2.44 2.42
N PRO A 58 5.50 -3.78 2.29
CA PRO A 58 4.32 -4.60 2.10
C PRO A 58 3.26 -4.27 3.17
N PRO A 59 1.97 -4.24 2.79
CA PRO A 59 0.88 -4.00 3.70
C PRO A 59 0.68 -5.19 4.64
N ASP A 60 0.12 -4.94 5.81
CA ASP A 60 -0.38 -5.98 6.71
C ASP A 60 -1.80 -6.43 6.31
N GLU A 61 -2.55 -5.57 5.61
CA GLU A 61 -3.93 -5.82 5.22
C GLU A 61 -4.25 -5.09 3.91
N VAL A 62 -4.93 -5.79 3.02
CA VAL A 62 -5.39 -5.25 1.73
C VAL A 62 -6.83 -5.66 1.46
N GLU A 63 -7.64 -4.72 1.01
CA GLU A 63 -8.98 -4.96 0.48
C GLU A 63 -8.99 -4.65 -1.02
N VAL A 64 -9.54 -5.57 -1.81
CA VAL A 64 -9.71 -5.41 -3.26
C VAL A 64 -11.19 -5.27 -3.59
N ARG A 65 -11.54 -4.30 -4.43
CA ARG A 65 -12.87 -4.10 -4.99
C ARG A 65 -12.77 -3.83 -6.48
N ASP A 66 -13.62 -4.46 -7.27
CA ASP A 66 -13.65 -4.30 -8.74
C ASP A 66 -12.27 -4.51 -9.39
N GLY A 67 -11.53 -5.52 -8.91
CA GLY A 67 -10.17 -5.83 -9.38
C GLY A 67 -9.10 -4.82 -8.98
N GLN A 68 -9.43 -3.82 -8.17
CA GLN A 68 -8.54 -2.73 -7.77
C GLN A 68 -8.33 -2.72 -6.26
N VAL A 69 -7.17 -2.24 -5.82
CA VAL A 69 -6.89 -2.03 -4.41
C VAL A 69 -7.76 -0.88 -3.90
N TYR A 70 -8.69 -1.22 -2.99
CA TYR A 70 -9.58 -0.28 -2.33
C TYR A 70 -9.04 0.18 -0.97
N ARG A 71 -8.33 -0.71 -0.25
CA ARG A 71 -7.72 -0.39 1.04
C ARG A 71 -6.33 -0.98 1.12
N TRP A 72 -5.36 -0.18 1.55
CA TRP A 72 -3.99 -0.60 1.82
C TRP A 72 -3.63 -0.17 3.24
N VAL A 73 -3.35 -1.12 4.13
CA VAL A 73 -3.00 -0.82 5.52
C VAL A 73 -1.68 -1.45 5.88
N ARG A 74 -0.72 -0.61 6.28
CA ARG A 74 0.48 -0.98 7.03
C ARG A 74 0.36 -0.41 8.43
N ARG A 75 0.30 -1.28 9.42
CA ARG A 75 0.32 -0.96 10.84
C ARG A 75 1.78 -0.85 11.30
N LEU A 76 2.02 0.02 12.27
CA LEU A 76 3.24 -0.08 13.05
C LEU A 76 3.09 -1.30 13.97
N LEU A 77 3.63 -2.45 13.59
CA LEU A 77 3.73 -3.56 14.53
C LEU A 77 4.54 -3.07 15.74
N PRO A 78 4.06 -3.30 16.98
CA PRO A 78 4.86 -2.99 18.15
C PRO A 78 6.20 -3.72 18.02
N ARG A 79 7.31 -3.04 18.35
CA ARG A 79 8.61 -3.71 18.41
C ARG A 79 8.44 -4.94 19.31
N PRO A 80 8.77 -6.16 18.86
CA PRO A 80 8.65 -7.34 19.72
C PRO A 80 9.44 -7.04 21.00
N GLY A 81 8.71 -6.97 22.11
CA GLY A 81 9.24 -6.56 23.39
C GLY A 81 10.38 -7.47 23.79
N VAL A 82 11.51 -6.85 24.15
CA VAL A 82 12.56 -7.47 24.97
C VAL A 82 11.85 -8.08 26.18
N ARG A 83 11.79 -9.42 26.24
CA ARG A 83 11.43 -10.13 27.47
C ARG A 83 12.52 -9.82 28.49
N ASN A 84 12.28 -8.84 29.36
CA ASN A 84 13.07 -8.71 30.58
C ASN A 84 12.77 -9.95 31.44
N ARG A 85 13.83 -10.69 31.76
CA ARG A 85 13.84 -11.67 32.85
C ARG A 85 13.80 -10.95 34.18
#